data_AF-A0A2J0MDS3-F1
#
_entry.id   AF-A0A2J0MDS3-F1
#
_cell.length_a   1.000
_cell.length_b   1.000
_cell.length_c   1.000
_cell.angle_alpha   90.00
_cell.angle_beta   90.00
_cell.angle_gamma   90.00
#
_symmetry.space_group_name_H-M   'P 1'
#
loop_
_entity.id
_entity.type
_entity.pdbx_description
1 polymer ?
#
loop_
_entity_poly.entity_id
_entity_poly.type
_entity_poly.pdbx_seq_one_letter_code
_entity_poly.pdbx_strand_id
1 'polypeptide(L)'
;FDAVICLEIVEHLENPWHLLRECKRILKRNGILILSSPNISNITSRIIFLLKGKIDLFLDMDSEHINPITFWEIRRILHDVGFSIVDVNGDLNVIKNVNIVTHLTNGFSKLLYISFFTLLLNIYKMFAHKKDLPNVLLDSLCYVVVVRKRG
;
A
#
# COMPACT_ATOMS: atom_id res chain seq x y z
N PHE A 1 -4.50 26.25 -2.35
CA PHE A 1 -4.91 25.59 -1.09
C PHE A 1 -3.71 25.36 -0.19
N ASP A 2 -3.91 25.39 1.13
CA ASP A 2 -2.87 25.07 2.12
C ASP A 2 -2.72 23.55 2.30
N ALA A 3 -3.80 22.80 2.10
CA ALA A 3 -3.80 21.35 2.06
C ALA A 3 -4.71 20.80 0.94
N VAL A 4 -4.40 19.60 0.46
CA VAL A 4 -5.23 18.78 -0.44
C VAL A 4 -5.31 17.38 0.17
N ILE A 5 -6.48 16.76 0.10
CA ILE A 5 -6.75 15.42 0.63
C ILE A 5 -7.26 14.55 -0.52
N CYS A 6 -6.66 13.39 -0.70
CA CYS A 6 -6.97 12.41 -1.75
C CYS A 6 -7.04 11.03 -1.11
N LEU A 7 -8.22 10.60 -0.66
CA LEU A 7 -8.41 9.34 0.05
C LEU A 7 -9.04 8.31 -0.87
N GLU A 8 -8.39 7.16 -1.04
CA GLU A 8 -8.90 6.01 -1.82
C GLU A 8 -9.49 6.44 -3.18
N ILE A 9 -8.71 7.21 -3.94
CA ILE A 9 -9.12 7.73 -5.26
C ILE A 9 -8.12 7.33 -6.34
N VAL A 10 -6.84 7.26 -6.02
CA VAL A 10 -5.78 7.16 -7.03
C VAL A 10 -5.82 5.84 -7.82
N GLU A 11 -6.30 4.77 -7.19
CA GLU A 11 -6.52 3.43 -7.74
C GLU A 11 -7.73 3.35 -8.68
N HIS A 12 -8.65 4.32 -8.60
CA HIS A 12 -9.81 4.46 -9.49
C HIS A 12 -9.51 5.34 -10.71
N LEU A 13 -8.32 5.94 -10.77
CA LEU A 13 -7.93 6.83 -11.86
C LEU A 13 -6.99 6.16 -12.85
N GLU A 14 -7.26 6.42 -14.12
CA GLU A 14 -6.45 5.94 -15.25
C GLU A 14 -5.03 6.54 -15.23
N ASN A 15 -4.89 7.77 -14.72
CA ASN A 15 -3.64 8.52 -14.75
C ASN A 15 -3.27 9.12 -13.39
N PRO A 16 -2.56 8.37 -12.52
CA PRO A 16 -2.12 8.84 -11.21
C PRO A 16 -1.08 9.98 -11.30
N TRP A 17 -0.31 10.04 -12.39
CA TRP A 17 0.64 11.13 -12.64
C TRP A 17 -0.07 12.46 -12.84
N HIS A 18 -1.15 12.46 -13.62
CA HIS A 18 -1.94 13.65 -13.86
C HIS A 18 -2.59 14.16 -12.57
N LEU A 19 -3.20 13.26 -11.78
CA LEU A 19 -3.76 13.59 -10.47
C LEU A 19 -2.73 14.32 -9.59
N LEU A 20 -1.54 13.73 -9.42
CA LEU A 20 -0.54 14.29 -8.52
C LEU A 20 0.07 15.62 -9.02
N ARG A 21 0.17 15.81 -10.34
CA ARG A 21 0.53 17.11 -10.93
C ARG A 21 -0.53 18.17 -10.63
N GLU A 22 -1.80 17.83 -10.75
CA GLU A 22 -2.90 18.75 -10.46
C GLU A 22 -2.97 19.11 -8.97
N CYS A 23 -2.80 18.12 -8.07
CA CYS A 23 -2.64 18.38 -6.64
C CYS A 23 -1.49 19.37 -6.38
N LYS A 24 -0.33 19.18 -7.04
CA LYS A 24 0.80 20.11 -6.90
C LYS A 24 0.46 21.50 -7.45
N ARG A 25 -0.24 21.60 -8.58
CA ARG A 25 -0.60 22.87 -9.22
C ARG A 25 -1.45 23.74 -8.29
N ILE A 26 -2.44 23.15 -7.62
CA ILE A 26 -3.41 23.89 -6.78
C ILE A 26 -2.88 24.17 -5.36
N LEU A 27 -1.86 23.45 -4.90
CA LEU A 27 -1.23 23.69 -3.60
C LEU A 27 -0.38 24.95 -3.61
N LYS A 28 -0.48 25.76 -2.54
CA LYS A 28 0.44 26.87 -2.25
C LYS A 28 1.85 26.31 -2.00
N ARG A 29 2.87 27.17 -2.05
CA ARG A 29 4.24 26.79 -1.61
C ARG A 29 4.18 26.26 -0.18
N ASN A 30 4.90 25.18 0.10
CA ASN A 30 4.87 24.45 1.38
C ASN A 30 3.53 23.81 1.76
N GLY A 31 2.52 23.84 0.87
CA GLY A 31 1.26 23.16 1.08
C GLY A 31 1.42 21.64 1.16
N ILE A 32 0.48 20.99 1.84
CA ILE A 32 0.53 19.57 2.16
C ILE A 32 -0.48 18.79 1.30
N LEU A 33 -0.07 17.63 0.80
CA LEU A 33 -0.98 16.63 0.24
C LEU A 33 -1.01 15.43 1.19
N ILE A 34 -2.22 15.00 1.53
CA ILE A 34 -2.48 13.73 2.23
C ILE A 34 -3.10 12.80 1.20
N LEU A 35 -2.45 11.67 0.94
CA LEU A 35 -2.93 10.66 -0.01
C LEU A 35 -3.08 9.31 0.69
N SER A 36 -4.19 8.61 0.46
CA SER A 36 -4.35 7.20 0.82
C SER A 36 -4.69 6.35 -0.40
N SER A 37 -4.38 5.06 -0.31
CA SER A 37 -4.75 4.04 -1.30
C SER A 37 -4.61 2.64 -0.71
N PRO A 38 -5.32 1.63 -1.26
CA PRO A 38 -5.11 0.23 -0.90
C PRO A 38 -3.65 -0.19 -1.09
N ASN A 39 -3.13 -0.92 -0.12
CA ASN A 39 -1.77 -1.41 -0.11
C ASN A 39 -1.68 -2.81 -0.70
N ILE A 40 -1.66 -2.88 -2.03
CA ILE A 40 -1.45 -4.14 -2.77
C ILE A 40 -0.02 -4.71 -2.64
N SER A 41 0.88 -4.00 -1.96
CA SER A 41 2.26 -4.39 -1.74
C SER A 41 2.50 -5.03 -0.36
N ASN A 42 1.44 -5.24 0.42
CA ASN A 42 1.52 -5.94 1.69
C ASN A 42 1.91 -7.41 1.51
N ILE A 43 2.35 -8.04 2.60
CA ILE A 43 2.85 -9.40 2.62
C ILE A 43 1.81 -10.41 2.10
N THR A 44 0.55 -10.28 2.54
CA THR A 44 -0.54 -11.16 2.12
C THR A 44 -0.75 -11.10 0.61
N SER A 45 -0.84 -9.89 0.04
CA SER A 45 -1.00 -9.66 -1.39
C SER A 45 0.16 -10.23 -2.20
N ARG A 46 1.40 -10.14 -1.70
CA ARG A 46 2.59 -10.73 -2.36
C ARG A 46 2.54 -12.25 -2.40
N ILE A 47 2.09 -12.89 -1.33
CA ILE A 47 1.96 -14.35 -1.27
C ILE A 47 0.83 -14.81 -2.18
N ILE A 48 -0.31 -14.12 -2.17
CA ILE A 48 -1.42 -14.41 -3.09
C ILE A 48 -0.96 -14.25 -4.54
N PHE A 49 -0.22 -13.19 -4.87
CA PHE A 49 0.35 -12.99 -6.21
C PHE A 49 1.31 -14.12 -6.60
N LEU A 50 2.21 -14.53 -5.70
CA LEU A 50 3.13 -15.65 -5.96
C LEU A 50 2.38 -16.97 -6.24
N LEU A 51 1.31 -17.25 -5.50
CA LEU A 51 0.57 -18.51 -5.59
C LEU A 51 -0.45 -18.54 -6.74
N LYS A 52 -1.09 -17.40 -7.04
CA LYS A 52 -2.22 -17.31 -7.98
C LYS A 52 -1.91 -16.51 -9.25
N GLY A 53 -0.78 -15.80 -9.31
CA GLY A 53 -0.43 -14.90 -10.40
C GLY A 53 -1.33 -13.66 -10.50
N LYS A 54 -2.13 -13.37 -9.47
CA LYS A 54 -3.11 -12.27 -9.45
C LYS A 54 -3.02 -11.47 -8.15
N ILE A 55 -3.32 -10.17 -8.23
CA ILE A 55 -3.35 -9.26 -7.08
C ILE A 55 -4.73 -9.36 -6.42
N ASP A 56 -4.77 -9.55 -5.10
CA ASP A 56 -5.98 -9.86 -4.33
C ASP A 56 -7.14 -8.85 -4.54
N LEU A 57 -6.83 -7.55 -4.52
CA LEU A 57 -7.80 -6.46 -4.74
C LEU A 57 -8.24 -6.26 -6.21
N PHE A 58 -7.68 -7.05 -7.13
CA PHE A 58 -7.88 -6.96 -8.58
C PHE A 58 -8.21 -8.35 -9.18
N LEU A 59 -8.77 -9.24 -8.35
CA LEU A 59 -9.11 -10.60 -8.76
C LEU A 59 -10.34 -10.64 -9.69
N ASP A 60 -11.25 -9.69 -9.51
CA ASP A 60 -12.52 -9.61 -10.22
C ASP A 60 -12.47 -8.53 -11.31
N MET A 61 -12.92 -8.87 -12.53
CA MET A 61 -12.94 -7.92 -13.65
C MET A 61 -13.96 -6.79 -13.46
N ASP A 62 -14.90 -6.96 -12.55
CA ASP A 62 -15.91 -5.94 -12.17
C ASP A 62 -15.41 -5.03 -11.02
N SER A 63 -14.13 -5.12 -10.64
CA SER A 63 -13.56 -4.26 -9.61
C SER A 63 -13.58 -2.79 -10.05
N GLU A 64 -14.04 -1.91 -9.15
CA GLU A 64 -13.96 -0.47 -9.35
C GLU A 64 -12.50 0.04 -9.35
N HIS A 65 -11.55 -0.76 -8.86
CA HIS A 65 -10.12 -0.46 -8.93
C HIS A 65 -9.58 -0.84 -10.31
N ILE A 66 -9.24 0.18 -11.12
CA ILE A 66 -8.71 -0.03 -12.48
C ILE A 66 -7.18 0.01 -12.51
N ASN A 67 -6.54 0.55 -11.48
CA ASN A 67 -5.09 0.73 -11.44
C ASN A 67 -4.47 0.06 -10.20
N PRO A 68 -3.76 -1.08 -10.36
CA PRO A 68 -3.03 -1.72 -9.28
C PRO A 68 -1.73 -0.95 -8.99
N ILE A 69 -1.88 0.24 -8.41
CA ILE A 69 -0.77 1.11 -8.08
C ILE A 69 -0.11 0.70 -6.77
N THR A 70 1.21 0.51 -6.81
CA THR A 70 1.99 0.17 -5.63
C THR A 70 2.45 1.43 -4.89
N PHE A 71 2.75 1.33 -3.59
CA PHE A 71 3.38 2.42 -2.86
C PHE A 71 4.71 2.86 -3.50
N TRP A 72 5.47 1.91 -4.06
CA TRP A 72 6.71 2.22 -4.78
C TRP A 72 6.45 3.17 -5.95
N GLU A 73 5.40 2.91 -6.72
CA GLU A 73 5.02 3.75 -7.85
C GLU A 73 4.53 5.12 -7.38
N ILE A 74 3.64 5.18 -6.38
CA ILE A 74 3.23 6.45 -5.76
C ILE A 74 4.44 7.25 -5.30
N ARG A 75 5.39 6.61 -4.60
CA ARG A 75 6.61 7.26 -4.13
C ARG A 75 7.46 7.80 -5.28
N ARG A 76 7.57 7.06 -6.39
CA ARG A 76 8.25 7.53 -7.61
C ARG A 76 7.54 8.75 -8.21
N ILE A 77 6.22 8.68 -8.39
CA ILE A 77 5.44 9.79 -8.97
C ILE A 77 5.58 11.03 -8.10
N LEU A 78 5.42 10.90 -6.79
CA LEU A 78 5.56 11.99 -5.82
C LEU A 78 6.95 12.63 -5.92
N HIS A 79 8.01 11.81 -5.99
CA HIS A 79 9.37 12.29 -6.16
C HIS A 79 9.53 13.11 -7.46
N ASP A 80 9.09 12.56 -8.59
CA ASP A 80 9.28 13.15 -9.92
C ASP A 80 8.40 14.39 -10.14
N VAL A 81 7.20 14.41 -9.58
CA VAL A 81 6.34 15.61 -9.53
C VAL A 81 6.97 16.69 -8.64
N GLY A 82 7.89 16.34 -7.73
CA GLY A 82 8.62 17.27 -6.87
C GLY A 82 7.90 17.55 -5.56
N PHE A 83 7.38 16.50 -4.93
CA PHE A 83 6.98 16.47 -3.53
C PHE A 83 8.12 15.92 -2.66
N SER A 84 8.12 16.30 -1.38
CA SER A 84 8.91 15.65 -0.34
C SER A 84 7.99 14.84 0.56
N ILE A 85 8.31 13.56 0.78
CA ILE A 85 7.61 12.74 1.77
C ILE A 85 7.93 13.27 3.16
N VAL A 86 6.88 13.56 3.93
CA VAL A 86 6.96 14.00 5.34
C VAL A 86 6.71 12.81 6.26
N ASP A 87 5.69 12.01 5.96
CA ASP A 87 5.32 10.87 6.78
C ASP A 87 4.62 9.77 5.97
N VAL A 88 4.69 8.53 6.45
CA VAL A 88 4.03 7.36 5.86
C VAL A 88 3.51 6.46 7.00
N ASN A 89 2.22 6.18 6.98
CA ASN A 89 1.54 5.31 7.95
C ASN A 89 0.70 4.25 7.24
N GLY A 90 0.33 3.18 7.95
CA GLY A 90 -0.62 2.18 7.47
C GLY A 90 -1.61 1.75 8.57
N ASP A 91 -2.70 1.08 8.18
CA ASP A 91 -3.89 0.88 9.01
C ASP A 91 -3.79 -0.23 10.07
N LEU A 92 -2.60 -0.51 10.60
CA LEU A 92 -2.32 -1.66 11.50
C LEU A 92 -3.26 -1.81 12.72
N ASN A 93 -4.06 -0.79 13.03
CA ASN A 93 -5.07 -0.81 14.09
C ASN A 93 -6.38 -1.55 13.71
N VAL A 94 -6.68 -1.78 12.42
CA VAL A 94 -7.91 -2.46 11.99
C VAL A 94 -7.71 -3.98 11.90
N ILE A 95 -6.59 -4.44 11.34
CA ILE A 95 -6.33 -5.88 11.07
C ILE A 95 -6.12 -6.69 12.36
N LYS A 96 -5.60 -6.08 13.44
CA LYS A 96 -5.48 -6.76 14.74
C LYS A 96 -6.84 -7.06 15.39
N ASN A 97 -7.90 -6.34 15.02
CA ASN A 97 -9.23 -6.46 15.61
C ASN A 97 -10.18 -7.35 14.79
N VAL A 98 -9.90 -7.55 13.50
CA VAL A 98 -10.70 -8.43 12.64
C VAL A 98 -9.95 -9.75 12.53
N ASN A 99 -10.42 -10.80 13.20
CA ASN A 99 -9.87 -12.17 13.14
C ASN A 99 -10.00 -12.80 11.73
N ILE A 100 -9.35 -12.21 10.71
CA ILE A 100 -9.22 -12.77 9.35
C ILE A 100 -8.07 -13.79 9.38
N VAL A 101 -8.26 -14.83 10.18
CA VAL A 101 -7.68 -16.14 9.95
C VAL A 101 -8.84 -17.12 10.03
N THR A 102 -9.79 -16.97 9.11
CA THR A 102 -10.92 -17.89 8.98
C THR A 102 -10.45 -19.17 8.27
N HIS A 103 -10.59 -20.27 9.01
CA HIS A 103 -10.94 -21.61 8.53
C HIS A 103 -10.20 -22.22 7.34
N LEU A 104 -9.03 -22.84 7.54
CA LEU A 104 -8.59 -24.00 6.72
C LEU A 104 -7.72 -25.00 7.51
N THR A 105 -8.26 -26.22 7.67
CA THR A 105 -7.65 -27.53 8.04
C THR A 105 -7.20 -27.81 9.50
N ASN A 106 -7.34 -29.08 9.89
CA ASN A 106 -7.24 -29.66 11.24
C ASN A 106 -5.92 -29.37 12.00
N GLY A 107 -5.99 -29.40 13.33
CA GLY A 107 -5.09 -28.70 14.28
C GLY A 107 -3.58 -29.00 14.24
N PHE A 108 -3.11 -30.05 13.57
CA PHE A 108 -1.66 -30.37 13.52
C PHE A 108 -0.96 -29.75 12.30
N SER A 109 -1.61 -29.75 11.14
CA SER A 109 -1.11 -29.06 9.93
C SER A 109 -1.12 -27.55 10.09
N LYS A 110 -2.04 -27.00 10.90
CA LYS A 110 -2.11 -25.58 11.24
C LYS A 110 -0.86 -25.07 11.96
N LEU A 111 -0.32 -25.82 12.93
CA LEU A 111 0.89 -25.43 13.68
C LEU A 111 2.14 -25.44 12.79
N LEU A 112 2.30 -26.47 11.96
CA LEU A 112 3.40 -26.56 10.98
C LEU A 112 3.28 -25.46 9.91
N TYR A 113 2.08 -25.23 9.37
CA TYR A 113 1.85 -24.18 8.39
C TYR A 113 2.08 -22.79 8.99
N ILE A 114 1.57 -22.50 10.18
CA ILE A 114 1.78 -21.20 10.84
C ILE A 114 3.26 -20.99 11.16
N SER A 115 3.96 -21.99 11.69
CA SER A 115 5.40 -21.86 12.01
C SER A 115 6.25 -21.72 10.76
N PHE A 116 5.98 -22.50 9.71
CA PHE A 116 6.63 -22.38 8.40
C PHE A 116 6.34 -21.05 7.72
N PHE A 117 5.08 -20.62 7.72
CA PHE A 117 4.67 -19.33 7.17
C PHE A 117 5.31 -18.18 7.94
N THR A 118 5.33 -18.23 9.28
CA THR A 118 6.00 -17.22 10.11
C THR A 118 7.51 -17.19 9.86
N LEU A 119 8.14 -18.35 9.70
CA LEU A 119 9.56 -18.45 9.32
C LEU A 119 9.81 -17.86 7.93
N LEU A 120 8.99 -18.22 6.94
CA LEU A 120 9.06 -17.69 5.57
C LEU A 120 8.84 -16.18 5.56
N LEU A 121 7.91 -15.67 6.37
CA LEU A 121 7.68 -14.25 6.57
C LEU A 121 8.87 -13.56 7.20
N ASN A 122 9.52 -14.17 8.19
CA ASN A 122 10.71 -13.60 8.82
C ASN A 122 11.91 -13.59 7.86
N ILE A 123 12.11 -14.67 7.11
CA ILE A 123 13.11 -14.75 6.04
C ILE A 123 12.81 -13.71 4.97
N TYR A 124 11.55 -13.58 4.55
CA TYR A 124 11.13 -12.56 3.60
C TYR A 124 11.36 -11.14 4.14
N LYS A 125 10.99 -10.84 5.40
CA LYS A 125 11.29 -9.56 6.06
C LYS A 125 12.80 -9.27 6.12
N MET A 126 13.63 -10.32 6.16
CA MET A 126 15.09 -10.20 6.13
C MET A 126 15.63 -9.85 4.73
N PHE A 127 14.99 -10.32 3.66
CA PHE A 127 15.39 -10.07 2.26
C PHE A 127 14.60 -8.96 1.56
N ALA A 128 13.45 -8.54 2.10
CA ALA A 128 12.68 -7.42 1.63
C ALA A 128 13.58 -6.18 1.71
N HIS A 129 14.05 -5.73 0.54
CA HIS A 129 14.93 -4.59 0.45
C HIS A 129 14.22 -3.41 1.11
N LYS A 130 14.77 -2.90 2.23
CA LYS A 130 14.26 -1.71 2.96
C LYS A 130 14.08 -0.46 2.09
N LYS A 131 14.53 -0.49 0.84
CA LYS A 131 14.47 0.62 -0.10
C LYS A 131 13.09 0.84 -0.71
N ASP A 132 12.26 -0.19 -0.85
CA ASP A 132 11.08 -0.10 -1.72
C ASP A 132 9.78 0.16 -0.94
N LEU A 133 9.62 -0.45 0.23
CA LEU A 133 8.42 -0.32 1.05
C LEU A 133 8.80 -0.07 2.53
N PRO A 134 8.31 1.01 3.16
CA PRO A 134 8.47 1.23 4.60
C PRO A 134 7.94 0.04 5.41
N ASN A 135 8.63 -0.34 6.48
CA ASN A 135 8.24 -1.49 7.32
C ASN A 135 6.80 -1.41 7.85
N VAL A 136 6.32 -0.19 8.15
CA VAL A 136 4.94 0.07 8.60
C VAL A 136 3.89 -0.40 7.58
N LEU A 137 4.25 -0.50 6.30
CA LEU A 137 3.35 -0.94 5.24
C LEU A 137 3.43 -2.44 4.95
N LEU A 138 4.37 -3.19 5.52
CA LEU A 138 4.46 -4.63 5.22
C LEU A 138 3.20 -5.40 5.62
N ASP A 139 2.59 -5.00 6.73
CA ASP A 139 1.46 -5.67 7.35
C ASP A 139 0.15 -4.85 7.25
N SER A 140 0.12 -3.75 6.47
CA SER A 140 -1.04 -2.83 6.39
C SER A 140 -1.90 -3.07 5.15
N LEU A 141 -3.23 -2.95 5.26
CA LEU A 141 -4.16 -3.13 4.13
C LEU A 141 -4.30 -1.89 3.26
N CYS A 142 -4.29 -0.68 3.82
CA CYS A 142 -4.07 0.58 3.10
C CYS A 142 -2.88 1.33 3.69
N TYR A 143 -2.46 2.39 2.99
CA TYR A 143 -1.45 3.32 3.48
C TYR A 143 -1.93 4.75 3.35
N VAL A 144 -1.38 5.61 4.20
CA VAL A 144 -1.50 7.07 4.11
C VAL A 144 -0.10 7.65 3.98
N VAL A 145 0.11 8.49 2.97
CA VAL A 145 1.33 9.25 2.77
C VAL A 145 1.04 10.74 2.87
N VAL A 146 1.81 11.42 3.72
CA VAL A 146 1.79 12.87 3.85
C VAL A 146 3.01 13.42 3.12
N VAL A 147 2.76 14.31 2.17
CA VAL A 147 3.82 14.96 1.41
C VAL A 147 3.70 16.47 1.43
N ARG A 148 4.83 17.15 1.23
CA ARG A 148 4.92 18.60 1.14
C ARG A 148 5.39 19.03 -0.24
N LYS A 149 4.74 20.03 -0.83
CA LYS A 149 5.16 20.63 -2.10
C LYS A 149 6.53 21.28 -1.94
N ARG A 150 7.53 20.83 -2.71
CA ARG A 150 8.84 21.50 -2.80
C ARG A 150 8.66 22.87 -3.45
N GLY A 151 9.43 23.86 -2.97
CA GLY A 151 9.41 25.25 -3.43
C GLY A 151 9.76 25.39 -4.89
#